data_AF-A0AAW2K922-F1
#
_entry.id   AF-A0AAW2K922-F1
#
_cell.length_a   1.000
_cell.length_b   1.000
_cell.length_c   1.000
_cell.angle_alpha   90.00
_cell.angle_beta   90.00
_cell.angle_gamma   90.00
#
_symmetry.space_group_name_H-M   'P 1'
#
loop_
_entity.id
_entity.type
_entity.pdbx_description
1 polymer ?
#
loop_
_entity_poly.entity_id
_entity_poly.type
_entity_poly.pdbx_seq_one_letter_code
_entity_poly.pdbx_strand_id
1 'polypeptide(L)'
;MILTGAAFMDSQVAFKRYWSKEAAAGRALVDRFFNCEDVLMNYLYANSSSSTVVEYVRPAWAIDTSKFSGVAISRNTQAHYGVRSNCLAKFAEMYGSLTGRKSDFRRRKDGWDV
;
A
#
# COMPACT_ATOMS: atom_id res chain seq x y z
N MET A 1 4.13 4.88 2.50
CA MET A 1 3.22 3.93 1.82
C MET A 1 1.81 4.25 2.25
N ILE A 2 0.85 4.13 1.34
CA ILE A 2 -0.59 4.32 1.61
C ILE A 2 -1.30 2.98 1.41
N LEU A 3 -2.16 2.58 2.35
CA LEU A 3 -2.94 1.33 2.24
C LEU A 3 -4.08 1.53 1.23
N THR A 4 -4.27 0.60 0.31
CA THR A 4 -5.28 0.69 -0.76
C THR A 4 -6.71 0.57 -0.25
N GLY A 5 -6.92 0.01 0.94
CA GLY A 5 -8.25 -0.16 1.56
C GLY A 5 -8.99 1.14 1.90
N ALA A 6 -8.31 2.27 1.93
CA ALA A 6 -8.90 3.59 2.17
C ALA A 6 -8.21 4.68 1.31
N ALA A 7 -7.95 4.38 0.05
CA ALA A 7 -7.27 5.27 -0.88
C ALA A 7 -8.13 5.59 -2.12
N PHE A 8 -7.98 6.81 -2.64
CA PHE A 8 -8.46 7.18 -3.97
C PHE A 8 -7.33 6.99 -4.98
N MET A 9 -7.62 6.31 -6.08
CA MET A 9 -6.65 5.99 -7.12
C MET A 9 -7.30 6.12 -8.50
N ASP A 10 -6.55 6.59 -9.49
CA ASP A 10 -6.96 6.49 -10.88
C ASP A 10 -7.02 5.00 -11.28
N SER A 11 -8.22 4.55 -11.65
CA SER A 11 -8.49 3.13 -11.89
C SER A 11 -7.72 2.60 -13.11
N GLN A 12 -7.58 3.38 -14.18
CA GLN A 12 -6.89 2.95 -15.38
C GLN A 12 -5.39 2.78 -15.10
N VAL A 13 -4.80 3.74 -14.41
CA VAL A 13 -3.40 3.76 -13.98
C VAL A 13 -3.12 2.62 -13.00
N ALA A 14 -3.99 2.42 -12.01
CA ALA A 14 -3.84 1.41 -10.98
C ALA A 14 -3.95 -0.01 -11.57
N PHE A 15 -5.03 -0.30 -12.29
CA PHE A 15 -5.24 -1.64 -12.86
C PHE A 15 -4.21 -1.97 -13.95
N LYS A 16 -3.86 -1.01 -14.82
CA LYS A 16 -2.82 -1.24 -15.84
C LYS A 16 -1.47 -1.61 -15.21
N ARG A 17 -1.10 -0.95 -14.11
CA ARG A 17 0.13 -1.28 -13.36
C ARG A 17 0.00 -2.62 -12.66
N TYR A 18 -1.08 -2.83 -11.91
CA TYR A 18 -1.26 -4.05 -11.15
C TYR A 18 -1.26 -5.26 -12.06
N TRP A 19 -1.88 -5.21 -13.24
CA TRP A 19 -1.97 -6.31 -14.21
C TRP A 19 -0.83 -6.36 -15.23
N SER A 20 0.19 -5.52 -15.09
CA SER A 20 1.33 -5.51 -16.02
C SER A 20 2.16 -6.81 -15.93
N LYS A 21 3.04 -7.03 -16.91
CA LYS A 21 3.95 -8.19 -16.89
C LYS A 21 4.96 -8.07 -15.75
N GLU A 22 5.44 -6.85 -15.49
CA GLU A 22 6.40 -6.52 -14.45
C GLU A 22 5.85 -6.84 -13.05
N ALA A 23 4.54 -6.64 -12.84
CA ALA A 23 3.89 -6.93 -11.57
C ALA A 23 3.56 -8.42 -11.35
N ALA A 24 3.73 -9.29 -12.36
CA ALA A 24 3.22 -10.66 -12.30
C ALA A 24 3.82 -11.50 -11.16
N ALA A 25 5.14 -11.43 -10.94
CA ALA A 25 5.79 -12.11 -9.83
C ALA A 25 5.33 -11.56 -8.47
N GLY A 26 5.10 -10.25 -8.39
CA GLY A 26 4.53 -9.61 -7.20
C GLY A 26 3.11 -10.08 -6.91
N ARG A 27 2.24 -10.11 -7.93
CA ARG A 27 0.86 -10.61 -7.81
C ARG A 27 0.81 -12.06 -7.33
N ALA A 28 1.67 -12.93 -7.86
CA ALA A 28 1.74 -14.32 -7.41
C ALA A 28 2.09 -14.44 -5.91
N LEU A 29 2.92 -13.54 -5.37
CA LEU A 29 3.17 -13.47 -3.92
C LEU A 29 1.98 -12.94 -3.14
N VAL A 30 1.27 -11.92 -3.66
CA VAL A 30 0.02 -11.41 -3.07
C VAL A 30 -1.01 -12.52 -2.96
N ASP A 31 -1.23 -13.28 -4.03
CA ASP A 31 -2.16 -14.41 -4.05
C ASP A 31 -1.74 -15.50 -3.06
N ARG A 32 -0.45 -15.85 -3.04
CA ARG A 32 0.09 -16.88 -2.13
C ARG A 32 -0.02 -16.48 -0.66
N PHE A 33 0.24 -15.21 -0.33
CA PHE A 33 0.18 -14.71 1.04
C PHE A 33 -1.21 -14.26 1.46
N PHE A 34 -2.13 -14.13 0.50
CA PHE A 34 -3.46 -13.56 0.70
C PHE A 34 -3.39 -12.20 1.43
N ASN A 35 -2.44 -11.36 1.03
CA ASN A 35 -2.09 -10.09 1.70
C ASN A 35 -1.20 -9.23 0.78
N CYS A 36 -0.90 -8.00 1.20
CA CYS A 36 0.15 -7.15 0.65
C CYS A 36 -0.10 -6.62 -0.77
N GLU A 37 -1.34 -6.60 -1.25
CA GLU A 37 -1.67 -5.93 -2.52
C GLU A 37 -1.35 -4.43 -2.42
N ASP A 38 -1.60 -3.85 -1.26
CA ASP A 38 -1.31 -2.47 -0.92
C ASP A 38 0.20 -2.18 -1.00
N VAL A 39 1.02 -3.05 -0.41
CA VAL A 39 2.48 -2.93 -0.45
C VAL A 39 2.96 -3.01 -1.89
N LEU A 40 2.54 -4.02 -2.66
CA LEU A 40 2.91 -4.16 -4.07
C LEU A 40 2.56 -2.90 -4.86
N MET A 41 1.34 -2.37 -4.69
CA MET A 41 0.90 -1.17 -5.37
C MET A 41 1.79 0.03 -5.06
N ASN A 42 2.23 0.20 -3.81
CA ASN A 42 3.17 1.27 -3.47
C ASN A 42 4.50 1.15 -4.22
N TYR A 43 5.04 -0.07 -4.42
CA TYR A 43 6.24 -0.28 -5.24
C TYR A 43 6.01 0.03 -6.72
N LEU A 44 4.88 -0.41 -7.29
CA LEU A 44 4.54 -0.18 -8.70
C LEU A 44 4.34 1.31 -9.01
N TYR A 45 3.67 2.05 -8.12
CA TYR A 45 3.51 3.48 -8.25
C TYR A 45 4.85 4.20 -8.14
N ALA A 46 5.61 3.86 -7.09
CA ALA A 46 6.91 4.43 -6.82
C ALA A 46 7.81 4.32 -8.06
N ASN A 47 7.96 3.14 -8.66
CA ASN A 47 8.86 2.94 -9.79
C ASN A 47 8.44 3.65 -11.08
N SER A 48 7.19 4.12 -11.18
CA SER A 48 6.70 4.81 -12.37
C SER A 48 7.04 6.30 -12.45
N SER A 49 7.60 6.90 -11.39
CA SER A 49 7.95 8.32 -11.38
C SER A 49 9.10 8.65 -10.42
N SER A 50 9.89 9.66 -10.78
CA SER A 50 10.87 10.28 -9.88
C SER A 50 10.21 11.26 -8.88
N SER A 51 8.96 11.64 -9.12
CA SER A 51 8.18 12.54 -8.25
C SER A 51 7.38 11.76 -7.20
N THR A 52 6.87 12.48 -6.19
CA THR A 52 5.91 11.89 -5.24
C THR A 52 4.63 11.48 -5.98
N VAL A 53 4.25 10.21 -5.85
CA VAL A 53 3.10 9.59 -6.53
C VAL A 53 1.96 9.22 -5.59
N VAL A 54 2.21 9.26 -4.28
CA VAL A 54 1.23 8.98 -3.25
C VAL A 54 1.24 10.10 -2.23
N GLU A 55 0.05 10.51 -1.80
CA GLU A 55 -0.14 11.56 -0.82
C GLU A 55 -0.93 11.00 0.36
N TYR A 56 -0.52 11.37 1.57
CA TYR A 56 -1.31 11.11 2.76
C TYR A 56 -2.25 12.29 2.99
N VAL A 57 -3.55 11.99 3.10
CA VAL A 57 -4.57 12.96 3.52
C VAL A 57 -5.13 12.49 4.85
N ARG A 58 -5.06 13.35 5.88
CA ARG A 58 -5.62 13.03 7.19
C ARG A 58 -7.15 12.99 7.07
N PRO A 59 -7.83 11.91 7.47
CA PRO A 59 -9.28 11.91 7.51
C PRO A 59 -9.77 12.84 8.62
N ALA A 60 -10.80 13.65 8.33
CA ALA A 60 -11.51 14.42 9.36
C ALA A 60 -12.13 13.49 10.42
N TRP A 61 -12.65 12.34 9.95
CA TRP A 61 -13.15 11.27 10.79
C TRP A 61 -13.01 9.92 10.10
N ALA A 62 -12.60 8.89 10.84
CA ALA A 62 -12.55 7.50 10.39
C ALA A 62 -12.86 6.58 11.57
N ILE A 63 -13.87 5.71 11.41
CA ILE A 63 -14.17 4.65 12.39
C ILE A 63 -13.75 3.31 11.80
N ASP A 64 -12.92 2.59 12.54
CA ASP A 64 -12.62 1.19 12.25
C ASP A 64 -13.63 0.29 12.97
N THR A 65 -14.55 -0.31 12.20
CA THR A 65 -15.55 -1.24 12.72
C THR A 65 -15.08 -2.70 12.72
N SER A 66 -13.86 -2.99 12.24
CA SER A 66 -13.33 -4.35 12.14
C SER A 66 -13.23 -5.03 13.51
N LYS A 67 -13.11 -4.25 14.59
CA LYS A 67 -13.10 -4.76 15.97
C LYS A 67 -14.45 -5.28 16.45
N PHE A 68 -15.55 -4.86 15.81
CA PHE A 68 -16.90 -5.35 16.11
C PHE A 68 -17.23 -6.61 15.29
N SER A 69 -16.40 -6.97 14.30
CA SER A 69 -16.55 -8.20 13.53
C SER A 69 -15.54 -9.25 14.00
N GLY A 70 -15.92 -10.53 13.92
CA GLY A 70 -14.98 -11.63 14.16
C GLY A 70 -14.00 -11.89 12.99
N VAL A 71 -14.14 -11.13 11.90
CA VAL A 71 -13.55 -11.40 10.58
C VAL A 71 -12.63 -10.25 10.19
N ALA A 72 -11.33 -10.42 10.47
CA ALA A 72 -10.29 -9.49 10.03
C ALA A 72 -8.97 -10.25 9.80
N ILE A 73 -8.33 -10.03 8.64
CA ILE A 73 -7.02 -10.60 8.30
C ILE A 73 -5.94 -10.15 9.30
N SER A 74 -6.11 -8.97 9.89
CA SER A 74 -5.22 -8.39 10.90
C SER A 74 -5.51 -8.83 12.33
N ARG A 75 -6.49 -9.72 12.57
CA ARG A 75 -6.89 -10.15 13.93
C ARG A 75 -5.74 -10.76 14.72
N ASN A 76 -4.92 -11.60 14.08
CA ASN A 76 -3.63 -12.02 14.64
C ASN A 76 -2.56 -11.04 14.15
N THR A 77 -2.43 -9.93 14.86
CA THR A 77 -1.55 -8.81 14.50
C THR A 77 -0.10 -9.25 14.30
N GLN A 78 0.41 -10.18 15.12
CA GLN A 78 1.80 -10.64 15.01
C GLN A 78 2.02 -11.45 13.73
N ALA A 79 1.14 -12.42 13.45
CA ALA A 79 1.21 -13.20 12.21
C ALA A 79 1.02 -12.32 10.98
N HIS A 80 0.05 -11.40 11.04
CA HIS A 80 -0.21 -10.43 9.99
C HIS A 80 1.01 -9.56 9.69
N TYR A 81 1.66 -9.00 10.70
CA TYR A 81 2.87 -8.19 10.50
C TYR A 81 4.08 -9.03 10.07
N GLY A 82 4.17 -10.30 10.48
CA GLY A 82 5.17 -11.22 9.95
C GLY A 82 5.05 -11.39 8.44
N VAL A 83 3.83 -11.62 7.93
CA VAL A 83 3.56 -11.68 6.48
C VAL A 83 3.92 -10.36 5.80
N ARG A 84 3.48 -9.22 6.33
CA ARG A 84 3.77 -7.91 5.71
C ARG A 84 5.26 -7.58 5.66
N SER A 85 6.02 -7.98 6.69
CA SER A 85 7.48 -7.83 6.71
C SER A 85 8.14 -8.67 5.62
N ASN A 86 7.66 -9.90 5.41
CA ASN A 86 8.13 -10.76 4.32
C ASN A 86 7.81 -10.17 2.94
N CYS A 87 6.61 -9.59 2.77
CA CYS A 87 6.24 -8.90 1.53
C CYS A 87 7.18 -7.73 1.23
N LEU A 88 7.49 -6.91 2.23
CA LEU A 88 8.44 -5.79 2.08
C LEU A 88 9.82 -6.26 1.64
N ALA A 89 10.35 -7.32 2.27
CA ALA A 89 11.64 -7.88 1.89
C ALA A 89 11.63 -8.40 0.44
N LYS A 90 10.59 -9.15 0.06
CA LYS A 90 10.48 -9.72 -1.30
C LYS A 90 10.24 -8.68 -2.37
N PHE A 91 9.40 -7.67 -2.12
CA PHE A 91 9.18 -6.60 -3.08
C PHE A 91 10.36 -5.64 -3.17
N ALA A 92 11.13 -5.45 -2.10
CA ALA A 92 12.38 -4.72 -2.18
C ALA A 92 13.41 -5.43 -3.09
N GLU A 93 13.49 -6.75 -3.00
CA GLU A 93 14.32 -7.60 -3.88
C GLU A 93 13.90 -7.47 -5.35
N MET A 94 12.58 -7.46 -5.63
CA MET A 94 12.05 -7.40 -7.00
C MET A 94 12.07 -6.00 -7.62
N TYR A 95 11.78 -4.96 -6.83
CA TYR A 95 11.41 -3.64 -7.33
C TYR A 95 12.28 -2.50 -6.78
N GLY A 96 13.30 -2.78 -5.97
CA GLY A 96 14.19 -1.77 -5.40
C GLY A 96 13.68 -1.17 -4.09
N SER A 97 14.17 0.00 -3.68
CA SER A 97 13.86 0.56 -2.35
C SER A 97 12.75 1.63 -2.37
N LEU A 98 11.95 1.67 -1.30
CA LEU A 98 11.00 2.75 -1.00
C LEU A 98 11.53 3.80 -0.02
N THR A 99 12.78 3.69 0.46
CA THR A 99 13.32 4.53 1.55
C THR A 99 13.29 6.02 1.26
N GLY A 100 13.45 6.45 0.01
CA GLY A 100 13.38 7.86 -0.41
C GLY A 100 11.97 8.37 -0.73
N ARG A 101 10.93 7.53 -0.59
CA ARG A 101 9.55 7.86 -0.99
C ARG A 101 8.59 7.88 0.19
N LYS A 102 9.03 8.45 1.31
CA LYS A 102 8.19 8.61 2.51
C LYS A 102 7.13 9.68 2.26
N SER A 103 5.93 9.44 2.79
CA SER A 103 4.87 10.43 2.86
C SER A 103 4.89 11.01 4.27
N ASP A 104 4.97 12.34 4.37
CA ASP A 104 4.98 13.03 5.65
C ASP A 104 3.55 13.41 6.07
N PHE A 105 3.30 13.36 7.39
CA PHE A 105 2.08 13.91 7.95
C PHE A 105 2.10 15.44 7.85
N ARG A 106 0.93 16.07 7.65
CA ARG A 106 0.78 17.54 7.55
C ARG A 106 1.54 18.16 6.37
N ARG A 107 1.73 17.41 5.28
CA ARG A 107 2.47 17.89 4.10
C ARG A 107 1.65 18.89 3.28
N ARG A 108 0.32 18.84 3.34
CA ARG A 108 -0.52 19.72 2.55
C ARG A 108 -0.58 21.10 3.17
N LYS A 109 -0.23 22.10 2.36
CA LYS A 109 -0.27 23.52 2.78
C LYS A 109 -1.64 24.15 2.64
N ASP A 110 -2.59 23.45 2.01
CA ASP A 110 -3.94 23.94 1.74
C ASP A 110 -4.94 23.64 2.87
N GLY A 111 -4.48 23.06 3.99
CA GLY A 111 -5.29 22.87 5.19
C GLY A 111 -6.21 21.65 5.17
N TRP A 112 -6.19 20.82 4.12
CA TRP A 112 -7.01 19.61 4.04
C TRP A 112 -6.60 18.49 5.00
N ASP A 113 -5.40 18.57 5.59
CA ASP A 113 -4.85 17.58 6.51
C ASP A 113 -4.79 18.04 7.98
N VAL A 114 -5.46 19.16 8.31
CA VAL A 114 -5.48 19.79 9.64
C VAL A 114 -6.75 19.43 10.41
#